data_AF-A0A2S2ND97-F1
#
_entry.id   AF-A0A2S2ND97-F1
#
_cell.length_a   1.000
_cell.length_b   1.000
_cell.length_c   1.000
_cell.angle_alpha   90.00
_cell.angle_beta   90.00
_cell.angle_gamma   90.00
#
_symmetry.space_group_name_H-M   'P 1'
#
loop_
_entity.id
_entity.type
_entity.pdbx_description
1 polymer ?
#
loop_
_entity_poly.entity_id
_entity_poly.type
_entity_poly.pdbx_seq_one_letter_code
_entity_poly.pdbx_strand_id
1 'polypeptide(L)'
;DPPFLPDPHAVYAKDVLDIEQFSTVKGVNLDATDDTFYTKFNTGSVSIPWQNEMIETGCYKELNVFGPNKTRSPDLILDLMPEPEKTGCFPFSRRKTQSARSKPVPIKDQCFLNKQNKIADEISS
;
A
#
# COMPACT_ATOMS: atom_id res chain seq x y z
N ASP A 1 10.51 -17.31 26.91
CA ASP A 1 9.18 -17.79 26.51
C ASP A 1 8.08 -17.15 27.33
N PRO A 2 6.91 -16.88 26.73
CA PRO A 2 5.77 -16.41 27.49
C PRO A 2 5.30 -17.50 28.46
N PRO A 3 4.82 -17.14 29.66
CA PRO A 3 4.36 -18.10 30.66
C PRO A 3 3.06 -18.81 30.27
N PHE A 4 2.38 -18.31 29.24
CA PHE A 4 1.16 -18.87 28.68
C PHE A 4 1.21 -18.82 27.15
N LEU A 5 0.86 -19.94 26.52
CA LEU A 5 0.68 -20.07 25.08
C LEU A 5 -0.79 -20.42 24.81
N PRO A 6 -1.57 -19.57 24.12
CA PRO A 6 -2.95 -19.88 23.79
C PRO A 6 -3.02 -21.05 22.83
N ASP A 7 -4.06 -21.90 22.98
CA ASP A 7 -4.35 -22.97 22.03
C ASP A 7 -4.76 -22.35 20.69
N PRO A 8 -4.05 -22.64 19.57
CA PRO A 8 -4.37 -22.09 18.26
C PRO A 8 -5.75 -22.52 17.73
N HIS A 9 -6.38 -23.55 18.30
CA HIS A 9 -7.72 -24.01 17.91
C HIS A 9 -8.84 -23.44 18.79
N ALA A 10 -8.50 -22.68 19.84
CA ALA A 10 -9.48 -22.10 20.75
C ALA A 10 -9.74 -20.63 20.43
N VAL A 11 -11.02 -20.23 20.45
CA VAL A 11 -11.43 -18.83 20.34
C VAL A 11 -11.65 -18.26 21.74
N TYR A 12 -10.84 -17.29 22.13
CA TYR A 12 -10.89 -16.64 23.45
C TYR A 12 -11.83 -15.43 23.43
N ALA A 13 -13.11 -15.65 23.18
CA ALA A 13 -14.16 -14.63 23.18
C ALA A 13 -15.50 -15.22 23.67
N LYS A 14 -16.46 -14.36 24.03
CA LYS A 14 -17.85 -14.80 24.30
C LYS A 14 -18.54 -15.23 23.01
N ASP A 15 -19.52 -16.14 23.13
CA ASP A 15 -20.37 -16.49 22.00
C ASP A 15 -21.15 -15.26 21.52
N VAL A 16 -21.37 -15.17 20.20
CA VAL A 16 -22.19 -14.12 19.59
C VAL A 16 -23.65 -14.17 20.06
N LEU A 17 -24.11 -15.32 20.56
CA LEU A 17 -25.44 -15.47 21.16
C LEU A 17 -25.50 -14.90 22.59
N ASP A 18 -24.35 -14.79 23.26
CA ASP A 18 -24.23 -14.32 24.65
C ASP A 18 -23.90 -12.82 24.75
N ILE A 19 -23.68 -12.13 23.62
CA ILE A 19 -23.45 -10.69 23.59
C ILE A 19 -24.78 -9.94 23.46
N GLU A 20 -24.96 -8.93 24.30
CA GLU A 20 -26.13 -8.06 24.24
C GLU A 20 -26.08 -7.19 22.98
N GLN A 21 -27.22 -7.08 22.28
CA GLN A 21 -27.35 -6.18 21.15
C GLN A 21 -27.60 -4.75 21.64
N PHE A 22 -26.83 -3.79 21.14
CA PHE A 22 -27.16 -2.38 21.31
C PHE A 22 -28.32 -1.99 20.39
N SER A 23 -29.30 -1.27 20.93
CA SER A 23 -30.35 -0.66 20.10
C SER A 23 -29.75 0.41 19.19
N THR A 24 -30.17 0.45 17.93
CA THR A 24 -29.80 1.54 17.02
C THR A 24 -30.47 2.84 17.45
N VAL A 25 -29.70 3.92 17.58
CA VAL A 25 -30.25 5.26 17.79
C VAL A 25 -30.85 5.76 16.48
N LYS A 26 -32.15 6.05 16.49
CA LYS A 26 -32.85 6.63 15.33
C LYS A 26 -32.68 8.14 15.28
N GLY A 27 -32.71 8.71 14.07
CA GLY A 27 -32.69 10.17 13.87
C GLY A 27 -31.29 10.80 13.82
N VAL A 28 -30.23 10.00 13.71
CA VAL A 28 -28.88 10.50 13.41
C VAL A 28 -28.79 10.80 11.91
N ASN A 29 -28.44 12.04 11.56
CA ASN A 29 -28.18 12.45 10.19
C ASN A 29 -26.68 12.74 10.04
N LEU A 30 -26.10 12.26 8.93
CA LEU A 30 -24.74 12.64 8.55
C LEU A 30 -24.79 13.93 7.74
N ASP A 31 -23.89 14.86 8.05
CA ASP A 31 -23.77 16.15 7.36
C ASP A 31 -22.41 16.29 6.66
N ALA A 32 -22.22 17.43 5.98
CA ALA A 32 -20.99 17.70 5.23
C ALA A 32 -19.75 17.84 6.12
N THR A 33 -19.90 18.04 7.43
CA THR A 33 -18.77 18.10 8.36
C THR A 33 -18.24 16.71 8.67
N ASP A 34 -19.11 15.69 8.69
CA ASP A 34 -18.73 14.29 8.89
C ASP A 34 -17.80 13.78 7.77
N ASP A 35 -18.01 14.23 6.53
CA ASP A 35 -17.14 13.90 5.39
C ASP A 35 -15.68 14.31 5.65
N THR A 36 -15.48 15.44 6.32
CA THR A 36 -14.14 15.90 6.68
C THR A 36 -13.48 14.99 7.72
N PHE A 37 -14.26 14.46 8.65
CA PHE A 37 -13.80 13.49 9.64
C PHE A 37 -13.46 12.16 8.98
N TYR A 38 -14.36 11.61 8.15
CA TYR A 38 -14.10 10.35 7.45
C TYR A 38 -12.89 10.43 6.53
N THR A 39 -12.69 11.56 5.86
CA THR A 39 -11.51 11.78 5.00
C THR A 39 -10.21 11.81 5.82
N LYS A 40 -10.24 12.41 7.02
CA LYS A 40 -9.07 12.46 7.91
C LYS A 40 -8.79 11.12 8.58
N PHE A 41 -9.83 10.39 8.94
CA PHE A 41 -9.73 9.10 9.63
C PHE A 41 -9.22 7.99 8.70
N ASN A 42 -9.71 7.94 7.46
CA ASN A 42 -9.37 6.91 6.49
C ASN A 42 -8.00 7.19 5.84
N THR A 43 -6.92 6.98 6.60
CA THR A 43 -5.54 7.18 6.15
C THR A 43 -5.04 6.10 5.20
N GLY A 44 -5.73 4.96 5.13
CA GLY A 44 -5.35 3.81 4.30
C GLY A 44 -4.28 2.95 4.98
N SER A 45 -3.38 2.36 4.18
CA SER A 45 -2.31 1.51 4.70
C SER A 45 -1.30 2.31 5.52
N VAL A 46 -0.90 1.75 6.66
CA VAL A 46 0.19 2.31 7.48
C VAL A 46 1.51 1.68 7.04
N SER A 47 2.50 2.51 6.70
CA SER A 47 3.67 2.10 5.93
C SER A 47 4.44 0.92 6.53
N ILE A 48 4.78 0.98 7.82
CA ILE A 48 5.62 -0.06 8.47
C ILE A 48 4.89 -1.41 8.55
N PRO A 49 3.69 -1.53 9.14
CA PRO A 49 3.01 -2.82 9.22
C PRO A 49 2.67 -3.38 7.83
N TRP A 50 2.33 -2.53 6.85
CA TRP A 50 2.09 -2.99 5.48
C TRP A 50 3.36 -3.52 4.81
N GLN A 51 4.51 -2.88 5.01
CA GLN A 51 5.79 -3.40 4.51
C GLN A 51 6.17 -4.73 5.17
N ASN A 52 5.94 -4.85 6.49
CA ASN A 52 6.18 -6.11 7.21
C ASN A 52 5.28 -7.23 6.67
N GLU A 53 3.99 -6.95 6.45
CA GLU A 53 3.06 -7.91 5.83
C GLU A 53 3.57 -8.38 4.46
N MET A 54 4.03 -7.48 3.60
CA MET A 54 4.61 -7.82 2.29
C MET A 54 5.85 -8.71 2.39
N ILE A 55 6.65 -8.56 3.45
CA ILE A 55 7.86 -9.35 3.69
C ILE A 55 7.50 -10.72 4.29
N GLU A 56 6.67 -10.75 5.34
CA GLU A 56 6.27 -11.94 6.09
C GLU A 56 5.45 -12.92 5.23
N THR A 57 4.60 -12.40 4.34
CA THR A 57 3.83 -13.20 3.37
C THR A 57 4.68 -13.68 2.18
N GLY A 58 5.92 -13.21 2.04
CA GLY A 58 6.79 -13.54 0.92
C GLY A 58 6.52 -12.75 -0.37
N CYS A 59 5.45 -11.96 -0.44
CA CYS A 59 5.08 -11.16 -1.61
C CYS A 59 6.23 -10.29 -2.12
N TYR A 60 6.97 -9.64 -1.23
CA TYR A 60 8.12 -8.83 -1.59
C TYR A 60 9.21 -9.66 -2.29
N LYS A 61 9.50 -10.86 -1.80
CA LYS A 61 10.53 -11.74 -2.37
C LYS A 61 10.16 -12.20 -3.78
N GLU A 62 8.88 -12.44 -4.03
CA GLU A 62 8.37 -12.89 -5.34
C GLU A 62 8.30 -11.76 -6.37
N LEU A 63 7.87 -10.57 -5.95
CA LEU A 63 7.64 -9.44 -6.85
C LEU A 63 8.87 -8.56 -7.07
N ASN A 64 9.74 -8.42 -6.06
CA ASN A 64 10.92 -7.57 -6.14
C ASN A 64 12.08 -8.29 -6.86
N VAL A 65 11.88 -8.57 -8.15
CA VAL A 65 12.84 -9.23 -9.03
C VAL A 65 13.43 -8.26 -10.06
N PHE A 66 14.73 -8.39 -10.31
CA PHE A 66 15.44 -7.60 -11.31
C PHE A 66 15.59 -8.39 -12.62
N GLY A 67 15.95 -7.70 -13.70
CA GLY A 67 16.30 -8.32 -14.97
C GLY A 67 17.54 -9.22 -14.86
N PRO A 68 17.79 -10.07 -15.88
CA PRO A 68 18.97 -10.93 -15.91
C PRO A 68 20.25 -10.11 -15.71
N ASN A 69 21.25 -10.67 -15.02
CA ASN A 69 22.50 -9.98 -14.68
C ASN A 69 22.33 -8.71 -13.82
N LYS A 70 21.30 -8.65 -12.96
CA LYS A 70 20.98 -7.49 -12.10
C LYS A 70 20.72 -6.21 -12.91
N THR A 71 20.19 -6.37 -14.12
CA THR A 71 19.80 -5.24 -14.96
C THR A 71 18.45 -4.68 -14.51
N ARG A 72 18.13 -3.46 -14.96
CA ARG A 72 16.83 -2.83 -14.70
C ARG A 72 15.72 -3.69 -15.28
N SER A 73 14.70 -3.98 -14.48
CA SER A 73 13.46 -4.60 -14.94
C SER A 73 12.68 -3.61 -15.84
N PRO A 74 11.73 -4.09 -16.66
CA PRO A 74 10.98 -3.25 -17.58
C PRO A 74 10.25 -2.07 -16.91
N ASP A 75 9.79 -2.23 -15.68
CA ASP A 75 9.15 -1.17 -14.87
C ASP A 75 10.12 -0.06 -14.42
N LEU A 76 11.43 -0.32 -14.44
CA LEU A 76 12.49 0.63 -14.05
C LEU A 76 13.12 1.36 -15.25
N ILE A 77 12.66 1.10 -16.48
CA ILE A 77 13.17 1.76 -17.70
C ILE A 77 12.22 2.91 -18.07
N LEU A 78 12.74 4.15 -18.03
CA LEU A 78 11.94 5.38 -18.20
C LEU A 78 11.35 5.55 -19.60
N ASP A 79 12.05 5.06 -20.64
CA ASP A 79 11.67 5.26 -22.04
C ASP A 79 10.75 4.16 -22.60
N LEU A 80 10.34 3.19 -21.77
CA LEU A 80 9.41 2.15 -22.20
C LEU A 80 7.98 2.68 -22.21
N MET A 81 7.31 2.51 -23.35
CA MET A 81 5.87 2.70 -23.45
C MET A 81 5.17 1.73 -22.47
N PRO A 82 4.21 2.20 -21.64
CA PRO A 82 3.57 1.33 -20.66
C PRO A 82 2.91 0.14 -21.37
N GLU A 83 3.24 -1.08 -20.92
CA GLU A 83 2.56 -2.29 -21.39
C GLU A 83 1.05 -2.11 -21.13
N PRO A 84 0.16 -2.44 -22.09
CA PRO A 84 -1.28 -2.39 -21.84
C PRO A 84 -1.62 -3.19 -20.59
N GLU A 85 -2.44 -2.61 -19.71
CA GLU A 85 -2.83 -3.22 -18.44
C GLU A 85 -3.30 -4.67 -18.68
N LYS A 86 -2.55 -5.64 -18.17
CA LYS A 86 -2.99 -7.04 -18.16
C LYS A 86 -4.20 -7.11 -17.24
N THR A 87 -5.29 -7.69 -17.73
CA THR A 87 -6.51 -7.92 -16.95
C THR A 87 -6.16 -8.75 -15.71
N GLY A 88 -6.01 -8.09 -14.56
CA GLY A 88 -5.63 -8.76 -13.31
C GLY A 88 -6.68 -9.76 -12.86
N CYS A 89 -6.31 -10.66 -11.95
CA CYS A 89 -7.16 -11.72 -11.39
C CYS A 89 -8.31 -11.22 -10.48
N PHE A 90 -8.62 -9.92 -10.49
CA PHE A 90 -9.68 -9.30 -9.72
C PHE A 90 -10.73 -8.67 -10.67
N PRO A 91 -11.65 -9.48 -11.23
CA PRO A 91 -12.62 -9.02 -12.24
C PRO A 91 -13.66 -8.03 -11.71
N PHE A 92 -13.70 -7.77 -10.40
CA PHE A 92 -14.72 -6.92 -9.75
C PHE A 92 -14.24 -5.54 -9.29
N SER A 93 -12.98 -5.17 -9.60
CA SER A 93 -12.49 -3.82 -9.29
C SER A 93 -13.11 -2.79 -10.23
N ARG A 94 -14.29 -2.28 -9.86
CA ARG A 94 -14.93 -1.12 -10.49
C ARG A 94 -13.91 0.04 -10.45
N ARG A 95 -13.55 0.58 -11.62
CA ARG A 95 -12.67 1.76 -11.75
C ARG A 95 -13.22 2.90 -10.88
N LYS A 96 -12.62 3.11 -9.70
CA LYS A 96 -12.83 4.32 -8.91
C LYS A 96 -12.02 5.43 -9.56
N THR A 97 -12.62 6.60 -9.72
CA THR A 97 -11.90 7.82 -10.09
C THR A 97 -10.72 8.00 -9.13
N GLN A 98 -9.50 7.98 -9.68
CA GLN A 98 -8.28 8.09 -8.89
C GLN A 98 -8.28 9.41 -8.11
N SER A 99 -8.15 9.30 -6.79
CA SER A 99 -7.89 10.45 -5.93
C SER A 99 -6.61 11.16 -6.40
N ALA A 100 -6.53 12.48 -6.23
CA ALA A 100 -5.32 13.24 -6.56
C ALA A 100 -4.05 12.68 -5.88
N ARG A 101 -4.22 11.94 -4.76
CA ARG A 101 -3.15 11.27 -4.01
C ARG A 101 -2.59 10.01 -4.68
N SER A 102 -3.36 9.38 -5.57
CA SER A 102 -2.94 8.22 -6.37
C SER A 102 -2.30 8.60 -7.72
N LYS A 103 -2.23 9.90 -8.05
CA LYS A 103 -1.47 10.34 -9.22
C LYS A 103 0.03 10.10 -8.96
N PRO A 104 0.80 9.59 -9.94
CA PRO A 104 2.24 9.47 -9.80
C PRO A 104 2.82 10.84 -9.43
N VAL A 105 3.66 10.89 -8.39
CA VAL A 105 4.33 12.12 -7.98
C VAL A 105 5.18 12.59 -9.17
N PRO A 106 5.04 13.85 -9.62
CA PRO A 106 5.89 14.38 -10.67
C PRO A 106 7.34 14.35 -10.19
N ILE A 107 8.12 13.43 -10.74
CA ILE A 107 9.55 13.35 -10.49
C ILE A 107 10.17 14.54 -11.21
N LYS A 108 10.74 15.50 -10.46
CA LYS A 108 11.46 16.63 -11.06
C LYS A 108 12.80 16.13 -11.58
N ASP A 109 12.95 16.08 -12.91
CA ASP A 109 14.16 15.62 -13.62
C ASP A 109 15.46 16.30 -13.15
N GLN A 110 15.36 17.52 -12.61
CA GLN A 110 16.52 18.29 -12.14
C GLN A 110 17.24 17.69 -10.92
N CYS A 111 16.58 16.84 -10.14
CA CYS A 111 17.25 16.19 -9.01
C CYS A 111 18.24 15.11 -9.47
N PHE A 112 18.05 14.54 -10.66
CA PHE A 112 18.90 13.48 -11.22
C PHE A 112 20.12 14.04 -11.93
N LEU A 113 19.99 15.18 -12.64
CA LEU A 113 21.15 15.83 -13.28
C LEU A 113 22.20 16.25 -12.24
N ASN A 114 21.78 16.83 -11.12
CA ASN A 114 22.73 17.26 -10.08
C ASN A 114 23.47 16.07 -9.43
N LYS A 115 22.85 14.89 -9.41
CA LYS A 115 23.49 13.68 -8.87
C LYS A 115 24.43 13.02 -9.87
N GLN A 116 24.09 13.03 -11.17
CA GLN A 116 24.99 12.52 -12.22
C GLN A 116 26.22 13.41 -12.42
N ASN A 117 26.06 14.73 -12.40
CA ASN A 117 27.19 15.66 -12.54
C ASN A 117 28.17 15.56 -11.36
N LYS A 118 27.64 15.39 -10.13
CA LYS A 118 28.50 15.24 -8.94
C LYS A 118 29.32 13.95 -8.93
N ILE A 119 28.78 12.86 -9.50
CA ILE A 119 29.51 11.58 -9.63
C ILE A 119 30.55 11.66 -10.75
N ALA A 120 30.27 12.39 -11.83
CA ALA A 120 31.23 12.58 -12.93
C ALA A 120 32.44 13.43 -12.50
N ASP A 121 32.23 14.45 -11.67
CA ASP A 121 33.30 15.32 -11.16
C ASP A 121 34.21 14.60 -10.14
N GLU A 122 33.69 13.65 -9.36
CA GLU A 122 34.47 12.85 -8.39
C GLU A 122 35.31 11.73 -9.04
N ILE A 123 34.99 11.34 -10.28
CA ILE A 123 35.74 10.32 -11.03
C ILE A 123 36.83 10.95 -11.92
N SER A 124 36.77 12.26 -12.16
CA SER A 124 37.71 13.00 -12.99
C SER A 124 38.79 13.77 -12.20
N SER A 125 38.85 13.62 -10.87
CA SER A 125 39.89 14.18 -10.00
C SER A 125 40.62 13.10 -9.23
#